data_AF-B9ET87-F1
#
_entry.id   AF-B9ET87-F1
#
_cell.length_a   1.000
_cell.length_b   1.000
_cell.length_c   1.000
_cell.angle_alpha   90.00
_cell.angle_beta   90.00
_cell.angle_gamma   90.00
#
_symmetry.space_group_name_H-M   'P 1'
#
loop_
_entity.id
_entity.type
_entity.pdbx_description
1 polymer ?
#
loop_
_entity_poly.entity_id
_entity_poly.type
_entity_poly.pdbx_seq_one_letter_code
_entity_poly.pdbx_strand_id
1 'polypeptide(L)'
;MGAGIALDDDGHGDCLDRRPCLRYFLLATFLATLLLSLMAYGQWNSMFRDHDLDAFSVRLAGYEGIDLGRPAATVSPEFRVTLGTANGACVDRAAVTVLYSGVALGWARAEPRDCAAGRLERDVEVVARGQGVGLSDRLRARMASEWRRSSIGRAGARRRREDLRRGHLPGARYLPHP
;
A
#
# COMPACT_ATOMS: atom_id res chain seq x y z
N MET A 1 0.46 -68.89 -41.13
CA MET A 1 1.29 -69.22 -39.95
C MET A 1 2.02 -67.95 -39.53
N GLY A 2 1.82 -67.53 -38.27
CA GLY A 2 2.69 -66.65 -37.48
C GLY A 2 3.12 -65.28 -38.05
N ALA A 3 2.43 -64.23 -37.63
CA ALA A 3 2.98 -62.87 -37.63
C ALA A 3 4.11 -62.79 -36.59
N GLY A 4 5.29 -62.38 -37.04
CA GLY A 4 6.45 -62.13 -36.18
C GLY A 4 7.19 -60.90 -36.70
N ILE A 5 6.64 -59.71 -36.44
CA ILE A 5 7.38 -58.46 -36.57
C ILE A 5 8.00 -58.20 -35.20
N ALA A 6 9.23 -58.67 -35.04
CA ALA A 6 10.10 -58.29 -33.94
C ALA A 6 10.49 -56.82 -34.15
N LEU A 7 9.73 -55.92 -33.54
CA LEU A 7 10.15 -54.54 -33.29
C LEU A 7 10.74 -54.55 -31.88
N ASP A 8 12.03 -54.87 -31.78
CA ASP A 8 12.82 -54.62 -30.59
C ASP A 8 14.27 -54.50 -31.07
N ASP A 9 14.61 -53.35 -31.62
CA ASP A 9 15.99 -52.87 -31.63
C ASP A 9 15.94 -51.52 -30.94
N ASP A 10 15.92 -51.61 -29.61
CA ASP A 10 16.21 -50.50 -28.73
C ASP A 10 17.50 -49.85 -29.21
N GLY A 11 17.37 -48.64 -29.76
CA GLY A 11 18.46 -47.75 -30.11
C GLY A 11 19.22 -47.23 -28.88
N HIS A 12 19.59 -48.14 -27.98
CA HIS A 12 20.61 -47.97 -26.96
C HIS A 12 22.00 -48.01 -27.62
N GLY A 13 22.17 -47.15 -28.63
CA GLY A 13 23.46 -46.84 -29.21
C GLY A 13 24.27 -46.10 -28.16
N ASP A 14 24.93 -46.92 -27.34
CA ASP A 14 25.84 -46.55 -26.28
C ASP A 14 26.74 -45.40 -26.73
N CYS A 15 26.85 -44.38 -25.89
CA CYS A 15 27.76 -43.28 -26.09
C CYS A 15 29.21 -43.73 -25.80
N LEU A 16 29.72 -44.69 -26.58
CA LEU A 16 31.07 -45.26 -26.56
C LEU A 16 32.12 -44.32 -27.17
N ASP A 17 32.04 -43.03 -26.86
CA ASP A 17 33.21 -42.17 -27.01
C ASP A 17 33.41 -41.36 -25.72
N ARG A 18 34.52 -41.67 -25.04
CA ARG A 18 34.77 -41.35 -23.62
C ARG A 18 34.81 -39.85 -23.33
N ARG A 19 34.99 -39.01 -24.36
CA ARG A 19 35.12 -37.55 -24.28
C ARG A 19 33.79 -36.78 -24.42
N PRO A 20 32.89 -37.10 -25.38
CA PRO A 20 31.59 -36.45 -25.46
C PRO A 20 30.69 -36.71 -24.24
N CYS A 21 30.71 -37.90 -23.65
CA CYS A 21 29.91 -38.20 -22.44
C CYS A 21 30.31 -37.34 -21.24
N LEU A 22 31.62 -37.19 -20.97
CA LEU A 22 32.08 -36.36 -19.86
C LEU A 22 31.62 -34.91 -20.07
N ARG A 23 31.75 -34.38 -21.29
CA ARG A 23 31.28 -33.03 -21.62
C ARG A 23 29.76 -32.89 -21.46
N TYR A 24 28.99 -33.87 -21.93
CA TYR A 24 27.53 -33.86 -21.80
C TYR A 24 27.08 -33.98 -20.35
N PHE A 25 27.75 -34.83 -19.55
CA PHE A 25 27.48 -35.00 -18.13
C PHE A 25 27.84 -33.74 -17.33
N LEU A 26 28.97 -33.10 -17.64
CA LEU A 26 29.36 -31.82 -17.04
C LEU A 26 28.40 -30.68 -17.44
N LEU A 27 27.97 -30.63 -18.70
CA LEU A 27 26.94 -29.67 -19.14
C LEU A 27 25.60 -29.92 -18.48
N ALA A 28 25.16 -31.18 -18.39
CA ALA A 28 23.91 -31.55 -17.76
C ALA A 28 23.90 -31.21 -16.25
N THR A 29 25.00 -31.48 -15.54
CA THR A 29 25.13 -31.11 -14.13
C THR A 29 25.22 -29.59 -13.95
N PHE A 30 25.91 -28.87 -14.84
CA PHE A 30 25.95 -27.41 -14.81
C PHE A 30 24.57 -26.79 -15.07
N LEU A 31 23.84 -27.28 -16.07
CA LEU A 31 22.48 -26.83 -16.35
C LEU A 31 21.51 -27.18 -15.22
N ALA A 32 21.62 -28.38 -14.63
CA ALA A 32 20.79 -28.78 -13.50
C ALA A 32 21.05 -27.91 -12.27
N THR A 33 22.32 -27.62 -11.96
CA THR A 33 22.70 -26.72 -10.84
C THR A 33 22.31 -25.28 -11.11
N LEU A 34 22.41 -24.79 -12.35
CA LEU A 34 21.91 -23.49 -12.77
C LEU A 34 20.39 -23.39 -12.63
N LEU A 35 19.65 -24.42 -13.04
CA LEU A 35 18.20 -24.48 -12.88
C LEU A 35 17.79 -24.54 -11.40
N LEU A 36 18.49 -25.34 -10.59
CA LEU A 36 18.30 -25.38 -9.14
C LEU A 36 18.63 -24.03 -8.50
N SER A 37 19.70 -23.35 -8.94
CA SER A 37 20.05 -22.03 -8.42
C SER A 37 19.03 -20.98 -8.85
N LEU A 38 18.51 -21.02 -10.08
CA LEU A 38 17.45 -20.13 -10.56
C LEU A 38 16.14 -20.37 -9.81
N MET A 39 15.79 -21.63 -9.54
CA MET A 39 14.61 -21.99 -8.74
C MET A 39 14.79 -21.54 -7.28
N ALA A 40 15.96 -21.78 -6.69
CA ALA A 40 16.29 -21.32 -5.35
C ALA A 40 16.32 -19.78 -5.28
N TYR A 41 16.86 -19.10 -6.30
CA TYR A 41 16.89 -17.64 -6.38
C TYR A 41 15.50 -17.06 -6.66
N GLY A 42 14.66 -17.77 -7.41
CA GLY A 42 13.26 -17.45 -7.63
C GLY A 42 12.45 -17.57 -6.34
N GLN A 43 12.64 -18.66 -5.59
CA GLN A 43 12.02 -18.86 -4.27
C GLN A 43 12.55 -17.84 -3.24
N TRP A 44 13.86 -17.61 -3.20
CA TRP A 44 14.52 -16.60 -2.38
C TRP A 44 13.96 -15.22 -2.70
N ASN A 45 13.99 -14.80 -3.96
CA ASN A 45 13.37 -13.54 -4.37
C ASN A 45 11.88 -13.51 -4.12
N SER A 46 11.13 -14.60 -4.22
CA SER A 46 9.70 -14.57 -3.87
C SER A 46 9.49 -14.34 -2.38
N MET A 47 10.32 -14.94 -1.53
CA MET A 47 10.28 -14.77 -0.08
C MET A 47 10.76 -13.37 0.35
N PHE A 48 11.80 -12.83 -0.30
CA PHE A 48 12.35 -11.49 -0.01
C PHE A 48 11.62 -10.36 -0.73
N ARG A 49 11.02 -10.58 -1.91
CA ARG A 49 10.14 -9.58 -2.57
C ARG A 49 8.84 -9.40 -1.81
N ASP A 50 8.41 -10.39 -1.01
CA ASP A 50 7.25 -10.23 -0.14
C ASP A 50 7.49 -9.22 1.00
N HIS A 51 8.75 -8.90 1.32
CA HIS A 51 9.06 -7.86 2.32
C HIS A 51 8.87 -6.42 1.80
N ASP A 52 8.79 -6.21 0.49
CA ASP A 52 8.75 -4.86 -0.08
C ASP A 52 7.32 -4.30 -0.27
N LEU A 53 6.28 -5.07 0.11
CA LEU A 53 4.89 -4.65 -0.06
C LEU A 53 4.03 -4.81 1.20
N ASP A 54 4.60 -4.59 2.38
CA ASP A 54 3.82 -4.12 3.52
C ASP A 54 3.29 -2.70 3.21
N ALA A 55 2.41 -2.61 2.22
CA ALA A 55 1.69 -1.40 1.90
C ALA A 55 0.67 -1.19 3.02
N PHE A 56 1.09 -0.44 4.03
CA PHE A 56 0.21 0.06 5.05
C PHE A 56 -0.58 1.23 4.48
N SER A 57 -1.90 1.15 4.56
CA SER A 57 -2.79 2.29 4.31
C SER A 57 -3.10 2.97 5.63
N VAL A 58 -3.05 4.29 5.65
CA VAL A 58 -3.46 5.09 6.81
C VAL A 58 -4.56 6.02 6.35
N ARG A 59 -5.75 5.89 6.94
CA ARG A 59 -6.90 6.73 6.64
C ARG A 59 -7.33 7.48 7.89
N LEU A 60 -7.39 8.80 7.79
CA LEU A 60 -8.04 9.62 8.82
C LEU A 60 -9.55 9.54 8.61
N ALA A 61 -10.26 8.84 9.50
CA ALA A 61 -11.72 8.69 9.46
C ALA A 61 -12.44 9.96 9.94
N GLY A 62 -11.83 10.69 10.88
CA GLY A 62 -12.38 11.93 11.40
C GLY A 62 -11.50 12.53 12.49
N TYR A 63 -11.86 13.73 12.94
CA TYR A 63 -11.23 14.40 14.06
C TYR A 63 -12.22 15.27 14.82
N GLU A 64 -11.98 15.43 16.12
CA GLU A 64 -12.75 16.26 17.05
C GLU A 64 -11.80 17.05 17.96
N GLY A 65 -12.32 17.99 18.76
CA GLY A 65 -11.53 18.75 19.74
C GLY A 65 -10.59 19.82 19.16
N ILE A 66 -10.67 20.11 17.86
CA ILE A 66 -9.91 21.18 17.21
C ILE A 66 -10.74 21.88 16.12
N ASP A 67 -10.90 23.20 16.23
CA ASP A 67 -11.41 24.04 15.15
C ASP A 67 -10.24 24.49 14.26
N LEU A 68 -10.10 23.88 13.09
CA LEU A 68 -9.03 24.23 12.14
C LEU A 68 -9.16 25.64 11.58
N GLY A 69 -10.37 26.22 11.56
CA GLY A 69 -10.62 27.58 11.08
C GLY A 69 -10.26 28.66 12.09
N ARG A 70 -10.39 28.34 13.39
CA ARG A 70 -9.98 29.19 14.51
C ARG A 70 -9.39 28.36 15.65
N PRO A 71 -8.13 27.87 15.51
CA PRO A 71 -7.52 27.05 16.54
C PRO A 71 -7.30 27.84 17.83
N ALA A 72 -7.67 27.23 18.96
CA ALA A 72 -7.40 27.76 20.29
C ALA A 72 -5.90 27.68 20.63
N ALA A 73 -5.46 28.44 21.63
CA ALA A 73 -4.08 28.39 22.17
C ALA A 73 -3.71 27.00 22.69
N THR A 74 -4.71 26.28 23.20
CA THR A 74 -4.59 24.93 23.72
C THR A 74 -5.73 24.10 23.15
N VAL A 75 -5.41 22.90 22.64
CA VAL A 75 -6.38 21.99 22.04
C VAL A 75 -6.24 20.60 22.65
N SER A 76 -7.35 19.88 22.80
CA SER A 76 -7.35 18.47 23.18
C SER A 76 -8.00 17.65 22.07
N PRO A 77 -7.29 17.44 20.94
CA PRO A 77 -7.88 16.82 19.77
C PRO A 77 -7.95 15.30 19.91
N GLU A 78 -8.93 14.72 19.25
CA GLU A 78 -9.02 13.28 19.02
C GLU A 78 -9.05 13.02 17.51
N PHE A 79 -8.21 12.10 17.03
CA PHE A 79 -8.13 11.71 15.64
C PHE A 79 -8.45 10.22 15.51
N ARG A 80 -9.50 9.89 14.76
CA ARG A 80 -9.84 8.50 14.45
C ARG A 80 -9.10 8.08 13.20
N VAL A 81 -8.17 7.13 13.35
CA VAL A 81 -7.27 6.68 12.30
C VAL A 81 -7.52 5.21 12.05
N THR A 82 -7.75 4.84 10.80
CA THR A 82 -7.79 3.44 10.35
C THR A 82 -6.44 3.08 9.76
N LEU A 83 -5.82 2.03 10.28
CA LEU A 83 -4.61 1.40 9.76
C LEU A 83 -5.02 0.16 8.99
N GLY A 84 -4.69 0.08 7.70
CA GLY A 84 -4.95 -1.12 6.89
C GLY A 84 -3.69 -1.70 6.29
N THR A 85 -3.71 -2.96 5.88
CA THR A 85 -2.63 -3.58 5.08
C THR A 85 -3.15 -4.03 3.72
N ALA A 86 -2.34 -3.86 2.67
CA ALA A 86 -2.74 -4.25 1.32
C ALA A 86 -2.76 -5.77 1.11
N ASN A 87 -1.88 -6.51 1.78
CA ASN A 87 -1.65 -7.94 1.50
C ASN A 87 -2.43 -8.87 2.44
N GLY A 88 -3.33 -8.33 3.27
CA GLY A 88 -3.91 -9.10 4.38
C GLY A 88 -2.88 -9.41 5.47
N ALA A 89 -1.74 -8.72 5.52
CA ALA A 89 -0.86 -8.76 6.67
C ALA A 89 -1.61 -8.24 7.90
N CYS A 90 -1.41 -8.84 9.07
CA CYS A 90 -2.06 -8.36 10.28
C CYS A 90 -1.24 -7.22 10.91
N VAL A 91 -1.91 -6.18 11.41
CA VAL A 91 -1.26 -5.11 12.17
C VAL A 91 -1.03 -5.59 13.60
N ASP A 92 0.17 -6.11 13.88
CA ASP A 92 0.53 -6.62 15.23
C ASP A 92 0.77 -5.49 16.24
N ARG A 93 1.69 -4.56 15.97
CA ARG A 93 1.82 -3.36 16.83
C ARG A 93 2.07 -2.15 15.97
N ALA A 94 1.37 -1.06 16.28
CA ALA A 94 1.60 0.21 15.63
C ALA A 94 1.57 1.36 16.64
N ALA A 95 2.51 2.28 16.49
CA ALA A 95 2.45 3.58 17.15
C ALA A 95 2.02 4.62 16.11
N VAL A 96 0.95 5.35 16.39
CA VAL A 96 0.43 6.40 15.50
C VAL A 96 0.66 7.73 16.19
N THR A 97 1.30 8.66 15.49
CA THR A 97 1.44 10.05 15.93
C THR A 97 0.88 10.96 14.85
N VAL A 98 -0.02 11.85 15.22
CA VAL A 98 -0.56 12.88 14.32
C VAL A 98 0.27 14.14 14.52
N LEU A 99 1.06 14.52 13.52
CA LEU A 99 1.90 15.72 13.56
C LEU A 99 1.36 16.80 12.63
N TYR A 100 1.41 18.05 13.09
CA TYR A 100 1.19 19.21 12.26
C TYR A 100 2.34 20.20 12.41
N SER A 101 3.05 20.49 11.32
CA SER A 101 4.26 21.33 11.32
C SER A 101 5.30 20.93 12.39
N GLY A 102 5.46 19.62 12.62
CA GLY A 102 6.39 19.08 13.62
C GLY A 102 5.85 19.04 15.06
N VAL A 103 4.66 19.59 15.34
CA VAL A 103 4.03 19.50 16.66
C VAL A 103 3.11 18.28 16.70
N ALA A 104 3.33 17.40 17.68
CA ALA A 104 2.45 16.26 17.93
C ALA A 104 1.11 16.75 18.49
N LEU A 105 0.05 16.56 17.73
CA LEU A 105 -1.31 16.88 18.14
C LEU A 105 -1.97 15.74 18.89
N GLY A 106 -1.55 14.49 18.64
CA GLY A 106 -2.03 13.34 19.38
C GLY A 106 -1.26 12.07 19.05
N TRP A 107 -1.39 11.08 19.93
CA TRP A 107 -0.75 9.78 19.77
C TRP A 107 -1.70 8.64 20.14
N ALA A 108 -1.47 7.48 19.53
CA ALA A 108 -2.14 6.22 19.85
C ALA A 108 -1.16 5.06 19.75
N ARG A 109 -1.51 3.96 20.40
CA ARG A 109 -0.93 2.65 20.15
C ARG A 109 -2.04 1.71 19.72
N ALA A 110 -1.85 1.03 18.59
CA ALA A 110 -2.59 -0.18 18.27
C ALA A 110 -1.98 -1.29 19.12
N GLU A 111 -2.76 -1.82 20.06
CA GLU A 111 -2.41 -3.06 20.74
C GLU A 111 -2.51 -4.23 19.77
N PRO A 112 -1.70 -5.30 19.96
CA PRO A 112 -1.78 -6.50 19.17
C PRO A 112 -3.17 -7.10 19.28
N ARG A 113 -3.90 -7.07 18.15
CA ARG A 113 -5.02 -7.98 17.94
C ARG A 113 -4.41 -9.29 17.49
N ASP A 114 -4.81 -10.40 18.09
CA ASP A 114 -4.25 -11.74 17.86
C ASP A 114 -4.13 -12.09 16.37
N CYS A 115 -3.03 -11.66 15.73
CA CYS A 115 -2.67 -11.98 14.36
C CYS A 115 -2.51 -13.49 14.18
N ALA A 116 -2.29 -14.21 15.28
CA ALA A 116 -2.26 -15.66 15.36
C ALA A 116 -3.61 -16.33 15.09
N ALA A 117 -4.74 -15.67 15.34
CA ALA A 117 -6.07 -16.31 15.30
C ALA A 117 -6.72 -16.37 13.90
N GLY A 118 -5.99 -16.04 12.84
CA GLY A 118 -6.53 -16.04 11.46
C GLY A 118 -7.67 -15.04 11.23
N ARG A 119 -8.01 -14.20 12.23
CA ARG A 119 -8.91 -13.07 12.08
C ARG A 119 -8.14 -11.94 11.42
N LEU A 120 -8.14 -11.98 10.09
CA LEU A 120 -7.65 -10.92 9.21
C LEU A 120 -8.57 -9.70 9.33
N GLU A 121 -8.57 -9.02 10.47
CA GLU A 121 -9.16 -7.69 10.54
C GLU A 121 -8.20 -6.77 9.77
N ARG A 122 -8.50 -6.59 8.48
CA ARG A 122 -7.64 -5.86 7.53
C ARG A 122 -7.38 -4.43 7.96
N ASP A 123 -8.35 -3.85 8.68
CA ASP A 123 -8.40 -2.46 9.09
C ASP A 123 -8.52 -2.37 10.61
N VAL A 124 -7.53 -1.78 11.27
CA VAL A 124 -7.53 -1.50 12.70
C VAL A 124 -7.82 -0.02 12.93
N GLU A 125 -8.91 0.28 13.63
CA GLU A 125 -9.18 1.64 14.09
C GLU A 125 -8.43 1.93 15.40
N VAL A 126 -7.72 3.06 15.42
CA VAL A 126 -7.09 3.62 16.61
C VAL A 126 -7.48 5.08 16.78
N VAL A 127 -7.60 5.53 18.02
CA VAL A 127 -7.92 6.91 18.36
C VAL A 127 -6.68 7.60 18.93
N ALA A 128 -6.04 8.44 18.12
CA ALA A 128 -4.91 9.25 18.54
C ALA A 128 -5.40 10.50 19.29
N ARG A 129 -5.03 10.64 20.55
CA ARG A 129 -5.50 11.70 21.44
C ARG A 129 -4.36 12.63 21.83
N GLY A 130 -4.66 13.92 21.92
CA GLY A 130 -3.83 14.91 22.59
C GLY A 130 -4.61 15.56 23.73
N GLN A 131 -3.92 15.86 24.83
CA GLN A 131 -4.49 16.59 25.95
C GLN A 131 -3.72 17.89 26.14
N GLY A 132 -4.41 19.02 26.09
CA GLY A 132 -3.81 20.31 26.41
C GLY A 132 -2.64 20.70 25.50
N VAL A 133 -2.66 20.30 24.22
CA VAL A 133 -1.58 20.58 23.28
C VAL A 133 -1.52 22.08 23.01
N GLY A 134 -0.43 22.71 23.41
CA GLY A 134 -0.16 24.13 23.19
C GLY A 134 0.17 24.42 21.72
N LEU A 135 -0.53 25.37 21.12
CA LEU A 135 -0.29 25.85 19.78
C LEU A 135 0.15 27.31 19.83
N SER A 136 1.35 27.59 19.30
CA SER A 136 1.84 28.96 19.17
C SER A 136 0.97 29.77 18.20
N ASP A 137 0.93 31.09 18.38
CA ASP A 137 0.17 32.01 17.54
C ASP A 137 0.47 31.82 16.04
N ARG A 138 1.76 31.64 15.72
CA ARG A 138 2.20 31.34 14.35
C ARG A 138 1.59 30.05 13.82
N LEU A 139 1.55 28.99 14.63
CA LEU A 139 0.99 27.70 14.22
C LEU A 139 -0.52 27.77 14.03
N ARG A 140 -1.23 28.46 14.94
CA ARG A 140 -2.68 28.69 14.85
C ARG A 140 -3.06 29.49 13.61
N ALA A 141 -2.34 30.59 13.36
CA ALA A 141 -2.54 31.41 12.17
C ALA A 141 -2.27 30.62 10.88
N ARG A 142 -1.21 29.80 10.87
CA ARG A 142 -0.89 28.92 9.73
C ARG A 142 -2.02 27.92 9.47
N MET A 143 -2.46 27.19 10.49
CA MET A 143 -3.54 26.20 10.40
C MET A 143 -4.84 26.83 9.90
N ALA A 144 -5.25 27.97 10.47
CA ALA A 144 -6.41 28.73 10.01
C ALA A 144 -6.27 29.18 8.54
N SER A 145 -5.07 29.60 8.13
CA SER A 145 -4.82 30.01 6.75
C SER A 145 -4.92 28.84 5.75
N GLU A 146 -4.36 27.68 6.10
CA GLU A 146 -4.39 26.46 5.28
C GLU A 146 -5.82 25.91 5.17
N TRP A 147 -6.56 25.91 6.28
CA TRP A 147 -7.96 25.53 6.30
C TRP A 147 -8.82 26.41 5.38
N ARG A 148 -8.65 27.74 5.43
CA ARG A 148 -9.36 28.66 4.55
C ARG A 148 -9.06 28.40 3.07
N ARG A 149 -7.79 28.18 2.72
CA ARG A 149 -7.41 27.85 1.33
C ARG A 149 -8.06 26.53 0.87
N SER A 150 -8.04 25.50 1.71
CA SER A 150 -8.65 24.19 1.41
C SER A 150 -10.19 24.25 1.30
N SER A 151 -10.84 24.96 2.23
CA SER A 151 -12.31 25.08 2.26
C SER A 151 -12.84 25.92 1.10
N ILE A 152 -12.16 27.02 0.73
CA ILE A 152 -12.48 27.80 -0.47
C ILE A 152 -12.34 26.93 -1.73
N GLY A 153 -11.26 26.16 -1.84
CA GLY A 153 -11.05 25.23 -2.96
C GLY A 153 -12.18 24.19 -3.06
N ARG A 154 -12.59 23.59 -1.93
CA ARG A 154 -13.72 22.65 -1.88
C ARG A 154 -15.05 23.30 -2.23
N ALA A 155 -15.33 24.50 -1.73
CA ALA A 155 -16.54 25.25 -2.06
C ALA A 155 -16.60 25.58 -3.56
N GLY A 156 -15.47 26.01 -4.15
CA GLY A 156 -15.36 26.26 -5.59
C GLY A 156 -15.56 24.99 -6.43
N ALA A 157 -14.94 23.87 -6.04
CA ALA A 157 -15.13 22.58 -6.72
C ALA A 157 -16.58 22.08 -6.62
N ARG A 158 -17.22 22.27 -5.46
CA ARG A 158 -18.63 21.93 -5.27
C ARG A 158 -19.53 22.79 -6.16
N ARG A 159 -19.33 24.10 -6.17
CA ARG A 159 -20.08 25.03 -7.04
C ARG A 159 -19.93 24.66 -8.51
N ARG A 160 -18.70 24.40 -8.98
CA ARG A 160 -18.45 23.95 -10.36
C ARG A 160 -19.19 22.66 -10.71
N ARG A 161 -19.24 21.69 -9.78
CA ARG A 161 -20.02 20.46 -9.97
C ARG A 161 -21.52 20.73 -10.03
N GLU A 162 -22.03 21.65 -9.22
CA GLU A 162 -23.44 22.06 -9.25
C GLU A 162 -23.79 22.81 -10.55
N ASP A 163 -22.92 23.70 -11.04
CA ASP A 163 -23.10 24.41 -12.31
C ASP A 163 -23.08 23.44 -13.50
N LEU A 164 -22.14 22.48 -13.52
CA LEU A 164 -22.11 21.41 -14.52
C LEU A 164 -23.38 20.55 -14.50
N ARG A 165 -23.91 20.22 -13.31
CA ARG A 165 -25.19 19.51 -13.17
C ARG A 165 -26.38 20.32 -13.70
N ARG A 166 -26.33 21.65 -13.62
CA ARG A 166 -27.35 22.56 -14.16
C ARG A 166 -27.13 22.93 -15.63
N GLY A 167 -26.21 22.26 -16.34
CA GLY A 167 -25.89 22.56 -17.74
C GLY A 167 -25.20 23.92 -17.96
N HIS A 168 -24.79 24.61 -16.89
CA HIS A 168 -24.01 25.83 -16.98
C HIS A 168 -22.55 25.45 -17.23
N LEU A 169 -22.18 25.32 -18.50
CA LEU A 169 -20.78 25.16 -18.89
C LEU A 169 -20.04 26.49 -18.63
N PRO A 170 -18.95 26.50 -17.85
CA PRO A 170 -18.13 27.69 -17.73
C PRO A 170 -17.55 28.02 -19.11
N GLY A 171 -18.06 29.08 -19.74
CA GLY A 171 -17.64 29.52 -21.07
C GLY A 171 -18.70 29.44 -22.17
N ALA A 172 -19.91 28.93 -21.91
CA ALA A 172 -21.02 29.05 -22.86
C ALA A 172 -21.50 30.52 -22.89
N ARG A 173 -20.86 31.36 -23.70
CA ARG A 173 -21.45 32.63 -24.12
C ARG A 173 -22.66 32.29 -24.98
N TYR A 174 -23.86 32.60 -24.52
CA TYR A 174 -25.01 32.72 -25.40
C TYR A 174 -24.66 33.80 -26.44
N LEU A 175 -24.41 33.38 -27.68
CA LEU A 175 -24.42 34.32 -28.78
C LEU A 175 -25.87 34.73 -28.99
N PRO A 176 -26.21 36.03 -28.96
CA PRO A 176 -27.56 36.46 -29.27
C PRO A 176 -27.88 36.04 -30.70
N HIS A 177 -29.00 35.36 -30.89
CA HIS A 177 -29.58 35.19 -32.22
C HIS A 177 -30.03 36.57 -32.73
N PRO A 178 -29.81 36.86 -34.02
CA PRO A 178 -30.08 38.16 -34.62
C PRO A 178 -31.56 38.54 -34.58
#